data_AF-A0A8D5ZA14-F1
#
_entry.id   AF-A0A8D5ZA14-F1
#
_cell.length_a   1.000
_cell.length_b   1.000
_cell.length_c   1.000
_cell.angle_alpha   90.00
_cell.angle_beta   90.00
_cell.angle_gamma   90.00
#
_symmetry.space_group_name_H-M   'P 1'
#
loop_
_entity.id
_entity.type
_entity.pdbx_description
1 polymer ?
#
loop_
_entity_poly.entity_id
_entity_poly.type
_entity_poly.pdbx_seq_one_letter_code
_entity_poly.pdbx_strand_id
1 'polypeptide(L)' 'MERTVKLRVKVGYETYQKLKEIEYMEILEEPLNYGLTRKTTSFTRIKAGVYRTEREKHKNLPSHYIYRAC' A
#
# COMPACT_ATOMS: atom_id res chain seq x y z
N MET A 1 -2.20 13.45 25.49
CA MET A 1 -2.16 11.97 25.53
C MET A 1 -3.07 11.47 24.41
N GLU A 2 -2.54 11.21 23.23
CA GLU A 2 -3.31 10.54 22.18
C GLU A 2 -3.37 9.04 22.48
N ARG A 3 -4.58 8.48 22.50
CA ARG A 3 -4.82 7.04 22.71
C ARG A 3 -5.33 6.47 21.39
N THR A 4 -4.56 5.60 20.77
CA THR A 4 -4.98 4.91 19.55
C THR A 4 -5.92 3.76 19.91
N VAL A 5 -7.19 3.85 19.53
CA VAL A 5 -8.20 2.83 19.83
C VAL A 5 -8.49 2.03 18.55
N LYS A 6 -8.36 0.70 18.60
CA LYS A 6 -8.75 -0.18 17.49
C LYS A 6 -10.26 -0.38 17.51
N LEU A 7 -10.98 0.30 16.61
CA LEU A 7 -12.43 0.13 16.42
C LEU A 7 -12.71 -1.01 15.44
N ARG A 8 -13.60 -1.93 15.81
CA ARG A 8 -14.09 -3.01 14.94
C ARG A 8 -15.48 -2.63 14.45
N VAL A 9 -15.60 -2.27 13.18
CA VAL A 9 -16.87 -1.80 12.58
C VAL A 9 -17.38 -2.85 11.60
N LYS A 10 -18.67 -3.22 11.69
CA LYS A 10 -19.34 -4.02 10.65
C LYS A 10 -19.74 -3.08 9.52
N VAL A 11 -19.11 -3.25 8.36
CA VAL A 11 -19.41 -2.52 7.13
C VAL A 11 -19.99 -3.46 6.08
N GLY A 12 -20.86 -2.94 5.21
CA GLY A 12 -21.35 -3.68 4.04
C GLY A 12 -20.21 -4.02 3.09
N TYR A 13 -20.40 -5.05 2.26
CA TYR A 13 -19.36 -5.56 1.35
C TYR A 13 -18.82 -4.49 0.39
N GLU A 14 -19.70 -3.68 -0.20
CA GLU A 14 -19.30 -2.59 -1.10
C GLU A 14 -18.48 -1.51 -0.38
N THR A 15 -18.90 -1.15 0.83
CA THR A 15 -18.17 -0.17 1.66
C THR A 15 -16.81 -0.71 2.08
N TYR A 16 -16.73 -2.01 2.40
CA TYR A 16 -15.46 -2.67 2.69
C TYR A 16 -14.52 -2.69 1.48
N GLN A 17 -15.03 -2.97 0.27
CA GLN A 17 -14.24 -2.92 -0.96
C GLN A 17 -13.70 -1.51 -1.22
N LYS A 18 -14.53 -0.47 -1.12
CA LYS A 18 -14.09 0.93 -1.26
C LYS A 18 -13.04 1.33 -0.23
N LEU A 19 -13.20 0.91 1.02
CA LEU A 19 -12.19 1.16 2.07
C LEU A 19 -10.86 0.46 1.74
N LYS A 20 -10.92 -0.76 1.22
CA LYS A 20 -9.74 -1.49 0.74
C LYS A 20 -9.08 -0.84 -0.46
N GLU A 21 -9.86 -0.30 -1.39
CA GLU A 21 -9.34 0.44 -2.55
C GLU A 21 -8.61 1.70 -2.11
N ILE A 22 -9.16 2.45 -1.15
CA ILE A 22 -8.52 3.64 -0.57
C ILE A 22 -7.21 3.25 0.13
N GLU A 23 -7.23 2.22 0.98
CA GLU A 23 -6.03 1.72 1.67
C GLU A 23 -4.97 1.23 0.66
N TYR A 24 -5.40 0.65 -0.46
CA TYR A 24 -4.51 0.22 -1.53
C TYR A 24 -3.93 1.40 -2.33
N MET A 25 -4.68 2.48 -2.52
CA MET A 25 -4.20 3.70 -3.19
C MET A 25 -3.07 4.37 -2.42
N GLU A 26 -3.13 4.38 -1.08
CA GLU A 26 -2.03 4.92 -0.26
C GLU A 26 -0.72 4.13 -0.47
N ILE A 27 -0.81 2.80 -0.56
CA ILE A 27 0.37 1.95 -0.81
C ILE A 27 0.91 2.16 -2.25
N LEU A 28 0.07 2.57 -3.20
CA LEU A 28 0.46 2.81 -4.58
C LEU A 28 1.20 4.14 -4.77
N GLU A 29 1.01 5.12 -3.89
CA GLU A 29 1.54 6.46 -4.06
C GLU A 29 3.07 6.49 -4.09
N GLU A 30 3.72 5.71 -3.23
CA GLU A 30 5.18 5.67 -3.11
C GLU A 30 5.87 4.96 -4.30
N PRO A 31 5.40 3.77 -4.75
CA PRO A 31 5.85 3.15 -5.99
C PRO A 31 5.62 4.03 -7.23
N LEU A 32 4.48 4.73 -7.31
CA LEU A 32 4.19 5.63 -8.43
C LEU A 32 5.17 6.79 -8.47
N ASN A 33 5.38 7.45 -7.33
CA ASN A 33 6.31 8.56 -7.21
C ASN A 33 7.75 8.13 -7.51
N TYR A 34 8.16 6.94 -7.08
CA TYR A 34 9.46 6.38 -7.42
C TYR A 34 9.62 6.17 -8.94
N GLY A 35 8.60 5.61 -9.60
CA GLY A 35 8.57 5.44 -11.05
C GLY A 35 8.64 6.77 -11.80
N LEU A 36 7.83 7.75 -11.39
CA LEU A 36 7.75 9.09 -12.00
C LEU A 36 9.06 9.87 -11.84
N THR A 37 9.60 9.96 -10.62
CA THR A 37 10.83 10.70 -10.34
C THR A 37 12.05 10.12 -11.06
N ARG A 38 12.13 8.80 -11.17
CA ARG A 38 13.26 8.11 -11.82
C ARG A 38 13.02 7.78 -13.29
N LYS A 39 11.92 8.24 -13.89
CA LYS A 39 11.47 7.90 -15.26
C LYS A 39 11.54 6.40 -15.55
N THR A 40 11.28 5.59 -14.53
CA THR A 40 11.40 4.12 -14.59
C THR A 40 10.01 3.56 -14.81
N THR A 41 9.77 2.97 -15.99
CA THR A 41 8.48 2.37 -16.36
C THR A 41 8.46 0.85 -16.15
N SER A 42 9.60 0.25 -15.81
CA SER A 42 9.70 -1.19 -15.57
C SER A 42 9.26 -1.51 -14.14
N PHE A 43 8.17 -2.26 -14.04
CA PHE A 43 7.63 -2.83 -12.80
C PHE A 43 8.72 -3.49 -11.95
N THR A 44 9.57 -4.34 -12.54
CA THR A 44 10.64 -5.04 -11.84
C THR A 44 11.67 -4.09 -11.21
N ARG A 45 11.95 -2.94 -11.87
CA ARG A 45 12.91 -1.93 -11.38
C ARG A 45 12.31 -1.05 -10.29
N ILE A 46 11.02 -0.72 -10.39
CA ILE A 46 10.29 -0.03 -9.32
C ILE A 46 10.29 -0.93 -8.09
N LYS A 47 9.78 -2.15 -8.24
CA LYS A 47 9.75 -3.15 -7.18
C LYS A 47 11.10 -3.38 -6.52
N ALA A 48 12.19 -3.54 -7.28
CA ALA A 48 13.53 -3.71 -6.70
C ALA A 48 13.97 -2.52 -5.82
N GLY A 49 13.50 -1.30 -6.12
CA GLY A 49 13.82 -0.10 -5.36
C GLY A 49 12.93 0.15 -4.15
N VAL A 50 11.63 -0.14 -4.24
CA VAL A 50 10.64 0.27 -3.22
C VAL A 50 10.10 -0.89 -2.38
N TYR A 51 10.06 -2.12 -2.91
CA TYR A 51 9.40 -3.26 -2.25
C TYR A 51 9.92 -3.54 -0.85
N ARG A 52 11.23 -3.48 -0.63
CA ARG A 52 11.81 -3.76 0.69
C ARG A 52 11.39 -2.71 1.71
N THR A 53 11.39 -1.44 1.31
CA THR A 53 10.99 -0.30 2.13
C THR A 53 9.50 -0.34 2.45
N GLU A 54 8.66 -0.60 1.44
CA GLU A 54 7.21 -0.78 1.63
C GLU A 54 6.89 -1.98 2.51
N ARG A 55 7.66 -3.07 2.38
CA ARG A 55 7.51 -4.26 3.23
C ARG A 55 7.84 -3.99 4.70
N GLU A 56 8.81 -3.12 4.95
CA GLU A 56 9.19 -2.72 6.31
C GLU A 56 8.18 -1.75 6.94
N LYS A 57 7.57 -0.87 6.13
CA LYS A 57 6.48 0.03 6.57
C LYS A 57 5.19 -0.74 6.85
N HIS A 58 4.80 -1.62 5.94
CA HIS A 58 3.54 -2.36 5.99
C HIS A 58 3.71 -3.82 6.44
N LYS A 59 4.44 -4.05 7.54
CA LYS A 59 4.64 -5.41 8.12
C LYS A 59 3.33 -6.12 8.47
N ASN A 60 2.28 -5.35 8.73
CA ASN A 60 0.96 -5.84 9.11
C ASN A 60 0.15 -6.38 7.92
N LEU A 61 0.55 -6.04 6.69
CA LEU A 61 -0.15 -6.47 5.47
C LEU A 61 0.47 -7.76 4.89
N PRO A 62 -0.33 -8.60 4.21
CA PRO A 62 0.20 -9.73 3.48
C PRO A 62 1.17 -9.31 2.36
N SER A 63 2.19 -10.12 2.09
CA SER A 63 3.22 -9.83 1.08
C SER A 63 2.66 -9.61 -0.32
N HIS A 64 1.59 -10.32 -0.69
CA HIS A 64 0.98 -10.20 -2.02
C HIS A 64 0.29 -8.84 -2.25
N TYR A 65 -0.17 -8.14 -1.21
CA TYR A 65 -0.74 -6.79 -1.38
C TYR A 65 0.37 -5.79 -1.74
N ILE A 66 1.50 -5.85 -1.04
CA ILE A 66 2.67 -5.00 -1.30
C ILE A 66 3.29 -5.34 -2.65
N TYR A 67 3.34 -6.63 -2.99
CA TYR A 67 3.81 -7.09 -4.30
C TYR A 67 2.96 -6.54 -5.45
N ARG A 68 1.65 -6.42 -5.27
CA ARG A 68 0.75 -5.93 -6.31
C ARG A 68 0.84 -4.40 -6.47
N ALA A 69 1.17 -3.70 -5.38
CA ALA A 69 1.30 -2.25 -5.37
C ALA A 69 2.65 -1.75 -5.94
N CYS A 70 3.73 -2.52 -5.77
CA CYS A 70 5.06 -2.21 -6.29
C CYS A 70 5.33 -2.84 -7.66
#